data_AF-A0A365TR02-F1
#
_entry.id   AF-A0A365TR02-F1
#
_cell.length_a   1.000
_cell.length_b   1.000
_cell.length_c   1.000
_cell.angle_alpha   90.00
_cell.angle_beta   90.00
_cell.angle_gamma   90.00
#
_symmetry.space_group_name_H-M   'P 1'
#
loop_
_entity.id
_entity.type
_entity.pdbx_description
1 polymer ?
#
loop_
_entity_poly.entity_id
_entity_poly.type
_entity_poly.pdbx_seq_one_letter_code
_entity_poly.pdbx_strand_id
1 'polypeptide(L)'
;MGHIHLGVLPKTRRWNEVVEALASGAADEVVVAASAQAAEKDLLSATDSPVFIEAVRLLLAIPHAARAGDFGDALRVLDLEVRDGPELLDLTMAVDERLATVRRGAGGSNDLGEIAARSLVTTLSEMVGDQLPGLFEATPDDVQAATRKLSWSRGISEFSRAFYARLVTHSLSYWLDRTLALHVGSEDRFANAGDRSAFDVALSQHAREATRIIQEFSGGWYGKTLHDKGGISSLDAATFGAVALKKIVAELRARRGGDD
;
A
#
# COMPACT_ATOMS: atom_id res chain seq x y z
N MET A 1 12.09 -19.90 15.89
CA MET A 1 12.37 -20.93 14.87
C MET A 1 11.12 -21.16 14.03
N GLY A 2 10.92 -20.31 13.02
CA GLY A 2 9.94 -20.53 11.96
C GLY A 2 10.71 -20.40 10.65
N HIS A 3 10.79 -21.49 9.90
CA HIS A 3 11.44 -21.49 8.60
C HIS A 3 10.65 -20.54 7.69
N ILE A 4 11.26 -19.42 7.29
CA ILE A 4 10.74 -18.64 6.17
C ILE A 4 10.96 -19.53 4.95
N HIS A 5 9.95 -20.34 4.62
CA HIS A 5 9.86 -20.95 3.31
C HIS A 5 9.65 -19.82 2.32
N LEU A 6 10.73 -19.17 1.89
CA LEU A 6 10.72 -18.31 0.71
C LEU A 6 10.13 -19.18 -0.41
N GLY A 7 8.89 -18.87 -0.81
CA GLY A 7 8.19 -19.64 -1.83
C GLY A 7 8.98 -19.64 -3.13
N VAL A 8 8.86 -20.71 -3.92
CA VAL A 8 9.55 -20.82 -5.21
C VAL A 8 9.09 -19.70 -6.15
N LEU A 9 10.03 -19.03 -6.83
CA LEU A 9 9.70 -18.04 -7.85
C LEU A 9 8.83 -18.67 -8.95
N PRO A 10 7.76 -18.01 -9.43
CA PRO A 10 7.00 -18.56 -10.54
C PRO A 10 7.91 -18.71 -11.77
N LYS A 11 8.00 -19.93 -12.33
CA LYS A 11 8.83 -20.24 -13.53
C LYS A 11 8.22 -19.72 -14.83
N THR A 12 7.76 -18.48 -14.82
CA THR A 12 7.16 -17.82 -15.99
C THR A 12 8.26 -17.13 -16.80
N ARG A 13 8.03 -16.94 -18.11
CA ARG A 13 8.99 -16.23 -18.97
C ARG A 13 9.35 -14.85 -18.43
N ARG A 14 8.37 -14.09 -17.92
CA ARG A 14 8.59 -12.74 -17.37
C ARG A 14 9.48 -12.75 -16.12
N TRP A 15 9.31 -13.74 -15.24
CA TRP A 15 10.17 -13.88 -14.07
C TRP A 15 11.59 -14.33 -14.43
N ASN A 16 11.76 -15.12 -15.49
CA ASN A 16 13.10 -15.43 -16.02
C ASN A 16 13.77 -14.18 -16.61
N GLU A 17 13.03 -13.31 -17.32
CA GLU A 17 13.55 -12.02 -17.82
C GLU A 17 14.06 -11.13 -16.66
N VAL A 18 13.39 -11.15 -15.50
CA VAL A 18 13.87 -10.45 -14.29
C VAL A 18 15.18 -11.05 -13.76
N VAL A 19 15.27 -12.38 -13.70
CA VAL A 19 16.49 -13.07 -13.24
C VAL A 19 17.66 -12.81 -14.18
N GLU A 20 17.43 -12.82 -15.50
CA GLU A 20 18.45 -12.48 -16.51
C GLU A 20 18.90 -11.02 -16.41
N ALA A 21 17.96 -10.08 -16.18
CA ALA A 21 18.30 -8.67 -15.96
C ALA A 21 19.12 -8.48 -14.67
N LEU A 22 18.82 -9.26 -13.62
CA LEU A 22 19.62 -9.29 -12.41
C LEU A 22 21.04 -9.82 -12.67
N ALA A 23 21.16 -10.99 -13.31
CA ALA A 23 22.43 -11.66 -13.58
C ALA A 23 23.34 -10.90 -14.56
N SER A 24 22.77 -10.13 -15.49
CA SER A 24 23.53 -9.30 -16.45
C SER A 24 23.98 -7.95 -15.90
N GLY A 25 23.64 -7.61 -14.65
CA GLY A 25 23.96 -6.31 -14.07
C GLY A 25 23.19 -5.15 -14.72
N ALA A 26 22.00 -5.40 -15.27
CA ALA A 26 21.18 -4.36 -15.88
C ALA A 26 20.85 -3.25 -14.86
N ALA A 27 20.67 -2.02 -15.33
CA ALA A 27 20.29 -0.88 -14.49
C ALA A 27 19.07 -1.19 -13.61
N ASP A 28 19.05 -0.65 -12.40
CA ASP A 28 18.01 -0.93 -11.41
C ASP A 28 16.61 -0.64 -11.94
N GLU A 29 16.44 0.45 -12.69
CA GLU A 29 15.17 0.82 -13.34
C GLU A 29 14.66 -0.26 -14.29
N VAL A 30 15.55 -0.90 -15.05
CA VAL A 30 15.21 -2.00 -15.96
C VAL A 30 14.71 -3.21 -15.18
N VAL A 31 15.39 -3.56 -14.08
CA VAL A 31 14.99 -4.67 -13.21
C VAL A 31 13.66 -4.39 -12.53
N VAL A 32 13.46 -3.17 -12.02
CA VAL A 32 12.22 -2.77 -11.36
C VAL A 32 11.05 -2.79 -12.33
N ALA A 33 11.22 -2.24 -13.54
CA ALA A 33 10.18 -2.26 -14.56
C ALA A 33 9.84 -3.69 -15.02
N ALA A 34 10.86 -4.54 -15.22
CA ALA A 34 10.65 -5.95 -15.53
C ALA A 34 9.90 -6.68 -14.39
N SER A 35 10.25 -6.39 -13.14
CA SER A 35 9.60 -6.96 -11.96
C SER A 35 8.14 -6.55 -11.85
N ALA A 36 7.82 -5.29 -12.16
CA ALA A 36 6.45 -4.82 -12.21
C ALA A 36 5.62 -5.55 -13.28
N GLN A 37 6.20 -5.84 -14.45
CA GLN A 37 5.51 -6.60 -15.49
C GLN A 37 5.35 -8.08 -15.14
N ALA A 38 6.32 -8.66 -14.45
CA ALA A 38 6.25 -10.04 -13.98
C ALA A 38 5.18 -10.18 -12.87
N ALA A 39 5.11 -9.21 -11.97
CA ALA A 39 4.16 -9.18 -10.85
C ALA A 39 2.77 -8.65 -11.22
N GLU A 40 2.56 -8.17 -12.44
CA GLU A 40 1.31 -7.52 -12.86
C GLU A 40 0.05 -8.31 -12.50
N LYS A 41 0.00 -9.59 -12.90
CA LYS A 41 -1.20 -10.41 -12.71
C LYS A 41 -1.50 -10.58 -11.24
N ASP A 42 -0.45 -10.71 -10.44
CA ASP A 42 -0.56 -10.84 -8.99
C ASP A 42 -1.00 -9.51 -8.39
N LEU A 43 -0.36 -8.38 -8.74
CA LEU A 43 -0.78 -7.05 -8.31
C LEU A 43 -2.26 -6.78 -8.61
N LEU A 44 -2.76 -7.19 -9.78
CA LEU A 44 -4.17 -7.05 -10.14
C LEU A 44 -5.07 -8.04 -9.38
N SER A 45 -4.62 -9.25 -9.05
CA SER A 45 -5.41 -10.19 -8.24
C SER A 45 -5.60 -9.74 -6.80
N ALA A 46 -4.84 -8.74 -6.32
CA ALA A 46 -5.10 -8.09 -5.05
C ALA A 46 -6.55 -7.56 -4.96
N THR A 47 -7.15 -7.15 -6.09
CA THR A 47 -8.54 -6.65 -6.10
C THR A 47 -9.58 -7.71 -5.76
N ASP A 48 -9.22 -8.99 -5.82
CA ASP A 48 -10.10 -10.10 -5.46
C ASP A 48 -9.98 -10.44 -3.96
N SER A 49 -9.03 -9.84 -3.25
CA SER A 49 -8.82 -10.06 -1.81
C SER A 49 -9.80 -9.27 -0.96
N PRO A 50 -10.60 -9.92 -0.09
CA PRO A 50 -11.43 -9.21 0.88
C PRO A 50 -10.64 -8.28 1.79
N VAL A 51 -9.40 -8.66 2.15
CA VAL A 51 -8.52 -7.85 3.00
C VAL A 51 -8.05 -6.59 2.28
N PHE A 52 -7.70 -6.70 0.98
CA PHE A 52 -7.36 -5.53 0.17
C PHE A 52 -8.54 -4.57 0.03
N ILE A 53 -9.72 -5.10 -0.28
CA ILE A 53 -10.95 -4.30 -0.41
C ILE A 53 -11.24 -3.57 0.90
N GLU A 54 -11.11 -4.25 2.04
CA GLU A 54 -11.31 -3.65 3.34
C GLU A 54 -10.25 -2.58 3.66
N ALA A 55 -8.99 -2.82 3.34
CA ALA A 55 -7.93 -1.82 3.51
C ALA A 55 -8.24 -0.56 2.69
N VAL A 56 -8.67 -0.70 1.43
CA VAL A 56 -9.07 0.44 0.61
C VAL A 56 -10.34 1.12 1.15
N ARG A 57 -11.29 0.35 1.71
CA ARG A 57 -12.48 0.93 2.34
C ARG A 57 -12.09 1.80 3.53
N LEU A 58 -11.26 1.28 4.43
CA LEU A 58 -10.80 2.00 5.62
C LEU A 58 -9.93 3.23 5.26
N LEU A 59 -9.04 3.10 4.27
CA LEU A 59 -8.26 4.20 3.69
C LEU A 59 -9.15 5.41 3.33
N LEU A 60 -10.31 5.14 2.72
CA LEU A 60 -11.23 6.16 2.24
C LEU A 60 -12.23 6.60 3.33
N ALA A 61 -12.71 5.67 4.16
CA ALA A 61 -13.78 5.93 5.12
C ALA A 61 -13.29 6.60 6.41
N ILE A 62 -12.10 6.26 6.92
CA ILE A 62 -11.57 6.82 8.19
C ILE A 62 -11.43 8.35 8.12
N PRO A 63 -10.87 8.96 7.06
CA PRO A 63 -10.83 10.41 6.95
C PRO A 63 -12.21 11.07 6.98
N HIS A 64 -13.22 10.42 6.39
CA HIS A 64 -14.59 10.92 6.41
C HIS A 64 -15.19 10.85 7.81
N ALA A 65 -15.01 9.73 8.52
CA ALA A 65 -15.46 9.54 9.90
C ALA A 65 -14.91 10.62 10.84
N ALA A 66 -13.67 11.07 10.63
CA ALA A 66 -13.07 12.16 11.42
C ALA A 66 -13.75 13.53 11.26
N ARG A 67 -14.69 13.68 10.31
CA ARG A 67 -15.53 14.88 10.17
C ARG A 67 -16.74 14.90 11.10
N ALA A 68 -17.09 13.77 11.71
CA ALA A 68 -18.21 13.66 12.64
C ALA A 68 -17.94 14.43 13.93
N GLY A 69 -19.01 14.78 14.66
CA GLY A 69 -18.90 15.39 15.98
C GLY A 69 -18.31 14.43 17.02
N ASP A 70 -18.72 13.15 16.95
CA ASP A 70 -18.14 12.06 17.72
C ASP A 70 -17.35 11.14 16.79
N PHE A 71 -16.02 11.22 16.87
CA PHE A 71 -15.15 10.41 16.03
C PHE A 71 -15.10 8.95 16.45
N GLY A 72 -15.19 8.66 17.76
CA GLY A 72 -15.18 7.30 18.28
C GLY A 72 -16.40 6.52 17.77
N ASP A 73 -17.59 7.12 17.87
CA ASP A 73 -18.82 6.54 17.32
C ASP A 73 -18.74 6.34 15.80
N ALA A 74 -18.23 7.32 15.07
CA ALA A 74 -18.10 7.21 13.62
C ALA A 74 -17.13 6.09 13.20
N LEU A 75 -16.08 5.83 13.97
CA LEU A 75 -15.16 4.70 13.75
C LEU A 75 -15.83 3.35 14.08
N ARG A 76 -16.62 3.28 15.17
CA ARG A 76 -17.38 2.07 15.52
C ARG A 76 -18.39 1.69 14.44
N VAL A 77 -19.01 2.66 13.77
CA VAL A 77 -19.86 2.42 12.58
C VAL A 77 -19.08 1.79 11.41
N LEU A 78 -17.75 1.96 11.36
CA LEU A 78 -16.89 1.31 10.39
C LEU A 78 -16.36 -0.07 10.85
N ASP A 79 -16.89 -0.61 11.95
CA ASP A 79 -16.42 -1.82 12.64
C ASP A 79 -15.00 -1.68 13.22
N LEU A 80 -14.62 -0.48 13.63
CA LEU A 80 -13.37 -0.21 14.35
C LEU A 80 -13.66 -0.05 15.84
N GLU A 81 -13.29 -1.05 16.63
CA GLU A 81 -13.49 -1.07 18.07
C GLU A 81 -12.51 -0.11 18.75
N VAL A 82 -13.00 1.08 19.11
CA VAL A 82 -12.22 2.12 19.80
C VAL A 82 -12.98 2.68 21.00
N ARG A 83 -12.25 3.24 21.96
CA ARG A 83 -12.80 4.02 23.07
C ARG A 83 -13.30 5.39 22.61
N ASP A 84 -14.02 6.06 23.51
CA ASP A 84 -14.42 7.46 23.31
C ASP A 84 -13.17 8.35 23.33
N GLY A 85 -12.97 9.13 22.26
CA GLY A 85 -11.73 9.89 22.04
C GLY A 85 -10.51 9.01 21.79
N PRO A 86 -10.41 8.34 20.62
CA PRO A 86 -9.30 7.47 20.30
C PRO A 86 -7.99 8.25 20.08
N GLU A 87 -6.89 7.74 20.63
CA GLU A 87 -5.55 8.17 20.27
C GLU A 87 -5.03 7.44 19.02
N LEU A 88 -3.87 7.85 18.49
CA LEU A 88 -3.30 7.25 17.29
C LEU A 88 -3.06 5.75 17.43
N LEU A 89 -2.58 5.30 18.59
CA LEU A 89 -2.35 3.88 18.85
C LEU A 89 -3.67 3.10 18.82
N ASP A 90 -4.71 3.61 19.48
CA ASP A 90 -6.04 3.00 19.48
C ASP A 90 -6.58 2.85 18.05
N LEU A 91 -6.45 3.91 17.24
CA LEU A 91 -6.88 3.91 15.84
C LEU A 91 -6.10 2.87 15.01
N THR A 92 -4.77 2.84 15.12
CA THR A 92 -3.95 1.88 14.35
C THR A 92 -4.20 0.43 14.76
N MET A 93 -4.38 0.17 16.05
CA MET A 93 -4.73 -1.16 16.57
C MET A 93 -6.10 -1.60 16.07
N ALA A 94 -7.12 -0.74 16.15
CA ALA A 94 -8.47 -1.07 15.67
C ALA A 94 -8.49 -1.39 14.16
N VAL A 95 -7.69 -0.66 13.36
CA VAL A 95 -7.53 -0.96 11.93
C VAL A 95 -6.86 -2.32 11.71
N ASP A 96 -5.78 -2.62 12.41
CA ASP A 96 -5.09 -3.91 12.29
C ASP A 96 -6.01 -5.08 12.71
N GLU A 97 -6.72 -4.93 13.82
CA GLU A 97 -7.67 -5.94 14.33
C GLU A 97 -8.84 -6.17 13.38
N ARG A 98 -9.37 -5.10 12.76
CA ARG A 98 -10.42 -5.22 11.75
C ARG A 98 -9.94 -6.00 10.53
N LEU A 99 -8.76 -5.66 10.01
CA LEU A 99 -8.17 -6.36 8.86
C LEU A 99 -7.84 -7.83 9.21
N ALA A 100 -7.37 -8.09 10.43
CA ALA A 100 -7.15 -9.44 10.94
C ALA A 100 -8.45 -10.25 11.02
N THR A 101 -9.57 -9.61 11.37
CA THR A 101 -10.90 -10.23 11.39
C THR A 101 -11.37 -10.61 9.98
N VAL A 102 -11.26 -9.68 9.03
CA VAL A 102 -11.60 -9.96 7.62
C VAL A 102 -10.73 -11.09 7.05
N ARG A 103 -9.44 -11.10 7.39
CA ARG A 103 -8.51 -12.17 7.00
C ARG A 103 -8.95 -13.55 7.51
N ARG A 104 -9.32 -13.66 8.79
CA ARG A 104 -9.81 -14.93 9.35
C ARG A 104 -11.09 -15.42 8.67
N GLY A 105 -11.97 -14.50 8.28
CA GLY A 105 -13.22 -14.82 7.58
C GLY A 105 -13.04 -15.25 6.11
N ALA A 106 -11.97 -14.81 5.44
CA ALA A 106 -11.72 -15.08 4.03
C ALA A 106 -11.16 -16.48 3.72
N GLY A 107 -10.88 -17.32 4.73
CA GLY A 107 -10.54 -18.73 4.54
C GLY A 107 -9.10 -19.03 4.08
N GLY A 108 -8.18 -18.06 4.13
CA GLY A 108 -6.76 -18.26 3.82
C GLY A 108 -5.98 -16.96 3.64
N SER A 109 -4.64 -17.01 3.77
CA SER A 109 -3.78 -15.84 3.54
C SER A 109 -3.59 -15.58 2.05
N ASN A 110 -3.99 -14.39 1.59
CA ASN A 110 -3.50 -13.81 0.35
C ASN A 110 -2.38 -12.84 0.71
N ASP A 111 -1.14 -13.14 0.32
CA ASP A 111 0.06 -12.35 0.65
C ASP A 111 -0.10 -10.87 0.29
N LEU A 112 -0.80 -10.54 -0.81
CA LEU A 112 -1.05 -9.16 -1.22
C LEU A 112 -2.08 -8.47 -0.34
N GLY A 113 -3.05 -9.22 0.19
CA GLY A 113 -3.96 -8.71 1.22
C GLY A 113 -3.20 -8.36 2.50
N GLU A 114 -2.21 -9.18 2.89
CA GLU A 114 -1.36 -8.92 4.05
C GLU A 114 -0.43 -7.72 3.85
N ILE A 115 0.11 -7.57 2.64
CA ILE A 115 0.89 -6.39 2.28
C ILE A 115 0.00 -5.15 2.28
N ALA A 116 -1.22 -5.22 1.76
CA ALA A 116 -2.17 -4.12 1.79
C ALA A 116 -2.53 -3.72 3.23
N ALA A 117 -2.81 -4.68 4.11
CA ALA A 117 -3.14 -4.40 5.50
C ALA A 117 -2.00 -3.66 6.21
N ARG A 118 -0.78 -4.20 6.14
CA ARG A 118 0.41 -3.55 6.72
C ARG A 118 0.69 -2.18 6.10
N SER A 119 0.48 -2.04 4.79
CA SER A 119 0.69 -0.77 4.09
C SER A 119 -0.29 0.30 4.57
N LEU A 120 -1.56 -0.06 4.81
CA LEU A 120 -2.53 0.88 5.36
C LEU A 120 -2.17 1.31 6.79
N VAL A 121 -1.93 0.36 7.69
CA VAL A 121 -1.61 0.65 9.10
C VAL A 121 -0.38 1.55 9.19
N THR A 122 0.68 1.24 8.44
CA THR A 122 1.91 2.05 8.40
C THR A 122 1.64 3.44 7.86
N THR A 123 0.94 3.55 6.72
CA THR A 123 0.67 4.85 6.09
C THR A 123 -0.22 5.73 6.97
N LEU A 124 -1.23 5.15 7.61
CA LEU A 124 -2.11 5.86 8.53
C LEU A 124 -1.32 6.39 9.74
N SER A 125 -0.50 5.52 10.35
CA SER A 125 0.35 5.88 11.49
C SER A 125 1.30 7.03 11.16
N GLU A 126 2.01 6.94 10.04
CA GLU A 126 2.94 7.99 9.58
C GLU A 126 2.21 9.29 9.27
N MET A 127 1.16 9.26 8.44
CA MET A 127 0.52 10.51 7.97
C MET A 127 -0.30 11.24 9.03
N VAL A 128 -0.85 10.52 10.01
CA VAL A 128 -1.48 11.15 11.17
C VAL A 128 -0.40 11.59 12.15
N GLY A 129 0.57 10.74 12.46
CA GLY A 129 1.66 11.01 13.40
C GLY A 129 2.50 12.24 13.03
N ASP A 130 2.83 12.41 11.75
CA ASP A 130 3.59 13.56 11.23
C ASP A 130 2.89 14.92 11.45
N GLN A 131 1.59 14.90 11.77
CA GLN A 131 0.80 16.10 12.01
C GLN A 131 0.50 16.36 13.49
N LEU A 132 0.89 15.45 14.39
CA LEU A 132 0.69 15.59 15.82
C LEU A 132 1.78 16.49 16.44
N PRO A 133 1.48 17.21 17.54
CA PRO A 133 2.45 18.08 18.22
C PRO A 133 3.63 17.30 18.83
N GLY A 134 3.49 15.99 19.00
CA GLY A 134 4.50 15.07 19.52
C GLY A 134 3.83 13.82 20.06
N LEU A 135 4.60 12.76 20.30
CA LEU A 135 4.06 11.47 20.74
C LEU A 135 3.33 11.53 22.11
N PHE A 136 3.80 12.40 23.00
CA PHE A 136 3.29 12.50 24.38
C PHE A 136 2.38 13.72 24.61
N GLU A 137 2.33 14.65 23.67
CA GLU A 137 1.55 15.89 23.77
C GLU A 137 0.23 15.82 22.99
N ALA A 138 0.10 14.83 22.11
CA ALA A 138 -1.08 14.67 21.28
C ALA A 138 -2.32 14.31 22.12
N THR A 139 -3.41 15.04 21.89
CA THR A 139 -4.73 14.75 22.43
C THR A 139 -5.59 13.97 21.43
N PRO A 140 -6.71 13.34 21.86
CA PRO A 140 -7.68 12.75 20.94
C PRO A 140 -8.22 13.75 19.90
N ASP A 141 -8.38 15.01 20.28
CA ASP A 141 -8.81 16.08 19.36
C ASP A 141 -7.75 16.37 18.28
N ASP A 142 -6.47 16.31 18.63
CA ASP A 142 -5.36 16.43 17.67
C ASP A 142 -5.36 15.27 16.68
N VAL A 143 -5.58 14.04 17.16
CA VAL A 143 -5.69 12.83 16.32
C VAL A 143 -6.87 12.93 15.37
N GLN A 144 -8.04 13.36 15.87
CA GLN A 144 -9.21 13.59 15.03
C GLN A 144 -8.93 14.69 13.99
N ALA A 145 -8.33 15.81 14.39
CA ALA A 145 -8.04 16.93 13.50
C ALA A 145 -7.02 16.54 12.40
N ALA A 146 -5.96 15.81 12.76
CA ALA A 146 -4.97 15.28 11.83
C ALA A 146 -5.61 14.29 10.84
N THR A 147 -6.42 13.35 11.34
CA THR A 147 -7.16 12.38 10.50
C THR A 147 -8.16 13.09 9.59
N ARG A 148 -8.86 14.11 10.08
CA ARG A 148 -9.81 14.92 9.31
C ARG A 148 -9.12 15.65 8.16
N LYS A 149 -7.86 16.08 8.31
CA LYS A 149 -7.12 16.72 7.21
C LYS A 149 -6.90 15.78 6.02
N LEU A 150 -6.86 14.47 6.25
CA LEU A 150 -6.79 13.48 5.17
C LEU A 150 -8.07 13.44 4.33
N SER A 151 -9.19 13.99 4.81
CA SER A 151 -10.47 13.98 4.07
C SER A 151 -10.59 15.07 2.99
N TRP A 152 -9.67 16.03 2.99
CA TRP A 152 -9.63 17.05 1.95
C TRP A 152 -9.10 16.47 0.65
N SER A 153 -9.48 17.05 -0.50
CA SER A 153 -9.07 16.56 -1.83
C SER A 153 -7.57 16.31 -1.94
N ARG A 154 -6.74 17.24 -1.43
CA ARG A 154 -5.29 17.06 -1.37
C ARG A 154 -4.87 15.94 -0.40
N GLY A 155 -5.42 15.95 0.81
CA GLY A 155 -5.10 14.97 1.86
C GLY A 155 -5.40 13.54 1.43
N ILE A 156 -6.56 13.29 0.81
CA ILE A 156 -6.94 11.94 0.39
C ILE A 156 -6.10 11.47 -0.80
N SER A 157 -5.67 12.42 -1.65
CA SER A 157 -4.81 12.14 -2.79
C SER A 157 -3.40 11.76 -2.36
N GLU A 158 -2.85 12.48 -1.38
CA GLU A 158 -1.56 12.16 -0.76
C GLU A 158 -1.64 10.84 0.02
N PHE A 159 -2.72 10.62 0.78
CA PHE A 159 -2.92 9.41 1.56
C PHE A 159 -3.06 8.16 0.70
N SER A 160 -3.90 8.23 -0.34
CA SER A 160 -4.06 7.14 -1.29
C SER A 160 -2.76 6.85 -2.03
N ARG A 161 -2.03 7.88 -2.48
CA ARG A 161 -0.74 7.71 -3.16
C ARG A 161 0.28 7.03 -2.25
N ALA A 162 0.40 7.47 -0.99
CA ALA A 162 1.34 6.89 -0.04
C ALA A 162 1.03 5.41 0.24
N PHE A 163 -0.25 5.07 0.44
CA PHE A 163 -0.70 3.69 0.59
C PHE A 163 -0.32 2.81 -0.62
N TYR A 164 -0.64 3.26 -1.84
CA TYR A 164 -0.34 2.49 -3.05
C TYR A 164 1.16 2.40 -3.33
N ALA A 165 1.93 3.45 -3.04
CA ALA A 165 3.38 3.43 -3.21
C ALA A 165 4.02 2.35 -2.32
N ARG A 166 3.57 2.29 -1.06
CA ARG A 166 4.03 1.28 -0.10
C ARG A 166 3.58 -0.13 -0.49
N LEU A 167 2.31 -0.28 -0.88
CA LEU A 167 1.77 -1.56 -1.37
C LEU A 167 2.57 -2.10 -2.55
N VAL A 168 2.83 -1.27 -3.57
CA VAL A 168 3.57 -1.68 -4.76
C VAL A 168 5.02 -2.00 -4.41
N THR A 169 5.69 -1.13 -3.65
CA THR A 169 7.07 -1.37 -3.20
C THR A 169 7.19 -2.73 -2.52
N HIS A 170 6.38 -2.97 -1.48
CA HIS A 170 6.43 -4.22 -0.72
C HIS A 170 5.99 -5.43 -1.53
N SER A 171 5.05 -5.27 -2.47
CA SER A 171 4.64 -6.36 -3.38
C SER A 171 5.78 -6.77 -4.31
N LEU A 172 6.51 -5.79 -4.86
CA LEU A 172 7.66 -6.07 -5.72
C LEU A 172 8.83 -6.65 -4.91
N SER A 173 9.16 -6.07 -3.75
CA SER A 173 10.18 -6.60 -2.83
C SER A 173 9.88 -8.04 -2.44
N TYR A 174 8.62 -8.35 -2.11
CA TYR A 174 8.22 -9.70 -1.72
C TYR A 174 8.57 -10.77 -2.76
N TRP A 175 8.39 -10.46 -4.04
CA TRP A 175 8.76 -11.38 -5.12
C TRP A 175 10.27 -11.38 -5.37
N LEU A 176 10.87 -10.21 -5.38
CA LEU A 176 12.28 -10.02 -5.65
C LEU A 176 13.15 -10.70 -4.58
N ASP A 177 12.78 -10.67 -3.31
CA ASP A 177 13.51 -11.30 -2.21
C ASP A 177 13.72 -12.81 -2.41
N ARG A 178 12.83 -13.47 -3.17
CA ARG A 178 12.97 -14.90 -3.53
C ARG A 178 14.09 -15.17 -4.53
N THR A 179 14.52 -14.16 -5.29
CA THR A 179 15.57 -14.27 -6.31
C THR A 179 16.84 -13.53 -5.89
N LEU A 180 16.70 -12.36 -5.25
CA LEU A 180 17.82 -11.51 -4.86
C LEU A 180 18.74 -12.19 -3.83
N ALA A 181 18.21 -13.08 -2.99
CA ALA A 181 19.03 -13.87 -2.06
C ALA A 181 20.09 -14.75 -2.76
N LEU A 182 19.90 -15.06 -4.05
CA LEU A 182 20.84 -15.82 -4.88
C LEU A 182 21.85 -14.93 -5.63
N HIS A 183 21.79 -13.61 -5.46
CA HIS A 183 22.59 -12.62 -6.19
C HIS A 183 23.35 -11.68 -5.23
N VAL A 184 23.62 -12.12 -3.99
CA VAL A 184 24.42 -11.39 -3.00
C VAL A 184 25.68 -12.18 -2.69
N GLY A 185 26.83 -11.60 -3.01
CA GLY A 185 28.14 -12.25 -2.92
C GLY A 185 29.19 -11.44 -3.67
N SER A 186 30.48 -11.63 -3.37
CA SER A 186 31.57 -10.82 -3.97
C SER A 186 31.67 -10.93 -5.50
N GLU A 187 31.07 -11.97 -6.08
CA GLU A 187 31.03 -12.23 -7.53
C GLU A 187 29.61 -12.05 -8.12
N ASP A 188 28.64 -11.63 -7.31
CA ASP A 188 27.24 -11.48 -7.72
C ASP A 188 26.86 -10.00 -7.95
N ARG A 189 25.62 -9.76 -8.41
CA ARG A 189 25.09 -8.40 -8.68
C ARG A 189 25.27 -7.44 -7.50
N PHE A 190 24.99 -7.89 -6.28
CA PHE A 190 25.17 -7.09 -5.07
C PHE A 190 26.41 -7.59 -4.34
N ALA A 191 27.49 -6.81 -4.41
CA ALA A 191 28.75 -7.18 -3.76
C ALA A 191 28.63 -7.14 -2.23
N ASN A 192 27.72 -6.31 -1.70
CA ASN A 192 27.46 -6.17 -0.27
C ASN A 192 26.02 -5.71 0.05
N ALA A 193 25.70 -5.64 1.35
CA ALA A 193 24.39 -5.21 1.84
C ALA A 193 24.05 -3.73 1.51
N GLY A 194 25.07 -2.88 1.33
CA GLY A 194 24.89 -1.49 0.89
C GLY A 194 24.36 -1.39 -0.53
N ASP A 195 24.90 -2.18 -1.47
CA ASP A 195 24.40 -2.23 -2.86
C ASP A 195 22.95 -2.71 -2.90
N ARG A 196 22.61 -3.69 -2.05
CA ARG A 196 21.23 -4.15 -1.89
C ARG A 196 20.30 -3.04 -1.37
N SER A 197 20.76 -2.29 -0.37
CA SER A 197 19.99 -1.16 0.18
C SER A 197 19.78 -0.05 -0.87
N ALA A 198 20.75 0.21 -1.75
CA ALA A 198 20.61 1.18 -2.83
C ALA A 198 19.53 0.75 -3.84
N PHE A 199 19.50 -0.54 -4.19
CA PHE A 199 18.45 -1.11 -5.02
C PHE A 199 17.05 -0.98 -4.39
N ASP A 200 16.92 -1.26 -3.08
CA ASP A 200 15.63 -1.12 -2.39
C ASP A 200 15.14 0.35 -2.37
N VAL A 201 16.06 1.32 -2.33
CA VAL A 201 15.76 2.75 -2.49
C VAL A 201 15.27 3.05 -3.91
N ALA A 202 15.96 2.56 -4.94
CA ALA A 202 15.58 2.73 -6.34
C ALA A 202 14.19 2.12 -6.64
N LEU A 203 13.94 0.91 -6.13
CA LEU A 203 12.64 0.24 -6.20
C LEU A 203 11.52 1.09 -5.57
N SER A 204 11.78 1.61 -4.37
CA SER A 204 10.83 2.47 -3.65
C SER A 204 10.56 3.77 -4.41
N GLN A 205 11.59 4.39 -5.00
CA GLN A 205 11.46 5.60 -5.80
C GLN A 205 10.58 5.34 -7.03
N HIS A 206 10.88 4.30 -7.80
CA HIS A 206 10.13 3.97 -9.00
C HIS A 206 8.64 3.68 -8.70
N ALA A 207 8.36 2.96 -7.60
CA ALA A 207 6.99 2.73 -7.14
C ALA A 207 6.27 4.03 -6.73
N ARG A 208 6.95 4.97 -6.06
CA ARG A 208 6.38 6.30 -5.71
C ARG A 208 6.08 7.15 -6.93
N GLU A 209 6.91 7.05 -7.96
CA GLU A 209 6.70 7.80 -9.20
C GLU A 209 5.53 7.20 -9.99
N ALA A 210 5.44 5.87 -10.10
CA ALA A 210 4.36 5.20 -10.81
C ALA A 210 2.97 5.42 -10.16
N THR A 211 2.95 5.71 -8.87
CA THR A 211 1.70 6.04 -8.14
C THR A 211 1.30 7.51 -8.22
N ARG A 212 2.07 8.37 -8.91
CA ARG A 212 1.71 9.78 -9.11
C ARG A 212 0.33 9.95 -9.76
N ILE A 213 -0.03 9.04 -10.66
CA ILE A 213 -1.34 9.01 -11.34
C ILE A 213 -2.52 9.01 -10.36
N ILE A 214 -2.35 8.50 -9.13
CA ILE A 214 -3.40 8.51 -8.10
C ILE A 214 -3.82 9.94 -7.73
N GLN A 215 -2.89 10.89 -7.73
CA GLN A 215 -3.17 12.28 -7.36
C GLN A 215 -4.10 12.97 -8.37
N GLU A 216 -4.18 12.49 -9.61
CA GLU A 216 -4.95 13.13 -10.66
C GLU A 216 -6.46 12.88 -10.52
N PHE A 217 -6.88 11.77 -9.89
CA PHE A 217 -8.28 11.38 -9.84
C PHE A 217 -8.85 11.13 -8.44
N SER A 218 -8.01 10.80 -7.46
CA SER A 218 -8.48 10.33 -6.14
C SER A 218 -9.32 11.37 -5.40
N GLY A 219 -8.86 12.62 -5.29
CA GLY A 219 -9.62 13.68 -4.63
C GLY A 219 -10.98 13.97 -5.28
N GLY A 220 -11.04 14.01 -6.62
CA GLY A 220 -12.27 14.23 -7.37
C GLY A 220 -13.26 13.07 -7.24
N TRP A 221 -12.76 11.83 -7.36
CA TRP A 221 -13.57 10.64 -7.14
C TRP A 221 -14.10 10.59 -5.70
N TYR A 222 -13.26 10.87 -4.71
CA TYR A 222 -13.61 10.82 -3.30
C TYR A 222 -14.72 11.80 -2.94
N GLY A 223 -14.56 13.07 -3.34
CA GLY A 223 -15.57 14.11 -3.09
C GLY A 223 -16.91 13.78 -3.74
N LYS A 224 -16.90 13.29 -4.99
CA LYS A 224 -18.11 12.88 -5.70
C LYS A 224 -18.81 11.71 -5.02
N THR A 225 -18.07 10.64 -4.68
CA THR A 225 -18.66 9.46 -4.04
C THR A 225 -19.30 9.82 -2.70
N LEU A 226 -18.64 10.63 -1.88
CA LEU A 226 -19.20 11.09 -0.60
C LEU A 226 -20.43 11.98 -0.80
N HIS A 227 -20.41 12.89 -1.78
CA HIS A 227 -21.57 13.73 -2.10
C HIS A 227 -22.78 12.89 -2.53
N ASP A 228 -22.57 11.91 -3.41
CA ASP A 228 -23.65 11.12 -4.00
C ASP A 228 -24.20 10.04 -3.06
N LYS A 229 -23.35 9.52 -2.15
CA LYS A 229 -23.69 8.33 -1.33
C LYS A 229 -23.64 8.53 0.18
N GLY A 230 -23.04 9.62 0.66
CA GLY A 230 -22.88 9.90 2.09
C GLY A 230 -21.88 9.00 2.84
N GLY A 231 -21.16 8.11 2.15
CA GLY A 231 -20.20 7.19 2.75
C GLY A 231 -19.47 6.34 1.71
N ILE A 232 -18.58 5.47 2.17
CA ILE A 232 -17.78 4.58 1.31
C ILE A 232 -18.14 3.12 1.62
N SER A 233 -18.76 2.43 0.66
CA SER A 233 -19.06 1.00 0.76
C SER A 233 -17.87 0.14 0.32
N SER A 234 -17.90 -1.17 0.64
CA SER A 234 -16.90 -2.13 0.13
C SER A 234 -16.91 -2.23 -1.40
N LEU A 235 -18.07 -2.01 -2.06
CA LEU A 235 -18.16 -1.99 -3.51
C LEU A 235 -17.45 -0.76 -4.11
N ASP A 236 -17.59 0.40 -3.45
CA ASP A 236 -16.88 1.62 -3.85
C ASP A 236 -15.38 1.44 -3.70
N ALA A 237 -14.95 0.85 -2.58
CA ALA A 237 -13.55 0.54 -2.31
C ALA A 237 -12.96 -0.45 -3.33
N ALA A 238 -13.68 -1.52 -3.66
CA ALA A 238 -13.27 -2.47 -4.69
C ALA A 238 -13.11 -1.80 -6.07
N THR A 239 -14.07 -0.95 -6.44
CA THR A 239 -14.05 -0.20 -7.70
C THR A 239 -12.86 0.76 -7.75
N PHE A 240 -12.69 1.57 -6.70
CA PHE A 240 -11.57 2.50 -6.60
C PHE A 240 -10.22 1.78 -6.65
N GLY A 241 -10.08 0.71 -5.86
CA GLY A 241 -8.84 -0.05 -5.78
C GLY A 241 -8.47 -0.73 -7.09
N ALA A 242 -9.45 -1.27 -7.81
CA ALA A 242 -9.22 -1.84 -9.13
C ALA A 242 -8.80 -0.79 -10.17
N VAL A 243 -9.42 0.39 -10.17
CA VAL A 243 -9.03 1.49 -11.07
C VAL A 243 -7.63 1.98 -10.74
N ALA A 244 -7.32 2.16 -9.46
CA ALA A 244 -6.01 2.59 -8.98
C ALA A 244 -4.90 1.63 -9.41
N LEU A 245 -5.04 0.33 -9.11
CA LEU A 245 -4.03 -0.67 -9.48
C LEU A 245 -3.87 -0.80 -11.00
N LYS A 246 -4.95 -0.77 -11.77
CA LYS A 246 -4.88 -0.78 -13.25
C LYS A 246 -4.07 0.40 -13.79
N LYS A 247 -4.30 1.61 -13.25
CA LYS A 247 -3.56 2.81 -13.66
C LYS A 247 -2.09 2.74 -13.26
N ILE A 248 -1.78 2.28 -12.05
CA ILE A 248 -0.40 2.14 -11.57
C ILE A 248 0.37 1.10 -12.40
N VAL A 249 -0.24 -0.05 -12.67
CA VAL A 249 0.36 -1.09 -13.53
C VAL A 249 0.61 -0.56 -14.95
N ALA A 250 -0.31 0.24 -15.50
CA ALA A 250 -0.11 0.88 -16.80
C ALA A 250 1.07 1.87 -16.77
N GLU A 251 1.21 2.66 -15.71
CA GLU A 251 2.32 3.60 -15.53
C GLU A 251 3.67 2.87 -15.38
N LEU A 252 3.73 1.80 -14.59
CA LEU A 252 4.91 0.94 -14.43
C LEU A 252 5.36 0.33 -15.77
N ARG A 253 4.41 0.03 -16.68
CA ARG A 253 4.74 -0.46 -18.02
C ARG A 253 5.27 0.63 -18.94
N ALA A 254 4.62 1.79 -18.94
CA ALA A 254 4.98 2.90 -19.84
C ALA A 254 6.42 3.38 -19.57
N ARG A 255 6.84 3.40 -18.30
CA ARG A 255 8.17 3.81 -17.88
C ARG A 255 9.31 2.88 -18.35
N ARG A 256 9.01 1.68 -18.87
CA ARG A 256 10.00 0.82 -19.53
C ARG A 256 10.42 1.33 -20.92
N GLY A 257 9.57 2.13 -21.58
CA GLY A 257 9.78 2.58 -22.96
C GLY A 257 10.15 4.06 -23.08
N GLY A 258 10.58 4.70 -21.98
CA GLY A 258 10.82 6.15 -21.90
C GLY A 258 12.27 6.60 -22.06
N ASP A 259 13.22 5.69 -22.25
CA ASP A 259 14.65 5.98 -22.45
C ASP A 259 15.11 5.58 -23.87
N ASP A 260 14.55 6.27 -24.88
CA ASP A 260 15.14 6.39 -26.22
C ASP A 260 15.40 7.87 -26.53
#